data_AF-A0A6G0UYF7-F1
#
_entry.id   AF-A0A6G0UYF7-F1
#
_cell.length_a   1.000
_cell.length_b   1.000
_cell.length_c   1.000
_cell.angle_alpha   90.00
_cell.angle_beta   90.00
_cell.angle_gamma   90.00
#
_symmetry.space_group_name_H-M   'P 1'
#
loop_
_entity.id
_entity.type
_entity.pdbx_description
1 polymer ?
#
loop_
_entity_poly.entity_id
_entity_poly.type
_entity_poly.pdbx_seq_one_letter_code
_entity_poly.pdbx_strand_id
1 'polypeptide(L)'
;MLFIFLFSTLFVAKSVGDIVEGGISVSVKVEASCQFSIHEKGPDGKELTGTSLDTELYYKIKCKPEPGYCLKVSNCTVTGEGKNQKPYPIIDENGCTKEPSLFEHVQYLDDFTAGIPNPIPIRFRGPQSGVKFECATTLISVIGHCEHQRCVANEYSKESNLEKP
;
A
#
# COMPACT_ATOMS: atom_id res chain seq x y z
N MET A 1 -20.05 -51.65 -33.24
CA MET A 1 -19.51 -51.17 -31.95
C MET A 1 -19.12 -49.71 -32.14
N LEU A 2 -20.01 -48.80 -31.75
CA LEU A 2 -19.80 -47.35 -31.79
C LEU A 2 -20.70 -46.77 -30.70
N PHE A 3 -20.10 -46.31 -29.59
CA PHE A 3 -20.80 -45.57 -28.55
C PHE A 3 -20.15 -44.18 -28.48
N ILE A 4 -20.87 -43.19 -28.97
CA ILE A 4 -20.52 -41.76 -28.86
C ILE A 4 -21.07 -41.31 -27.50
N PHE A 5 -20.19 -40.98 -26.56
CA PHE A 5 -20.59 -40.31 -25.31
C PHE A 5 -20.70 -38.80 -25.56
N LEU A 6 -21.92 -38.30 -25.71
CA LEU A 6 -22.23 -36.87 -25.61
C LEU A 6 -22.64 -36.59 -24.15
N PHE A 7 -21.70 -36.12 -23.33
CA PHE A 7 -22.02 -35.50 -22.05
C PHE A 7 -22.38 -34.03 -22.28
N SER A 8 -23.67 -33.77 -22.51
CA SER A 8 -24.23 -32.42 -22.42
C SER A 8 -24.37 -32.06 -20.94
N THR A 9 -23.36 -31.40 -20.36
CA THR A 9 -23.50 -30.78 -19.04
C THR A 9 -24.26 -29.45 -19.20
N LEU A 10 -25.55 -29.48 -18.87
CA LEU A 10 -26.33 -28.26 -18.59
C LEU A 10 -25.70 -27.57 -17.38
N PHE A 11 -24.91 -26.51 -17.61
CA PHE A 11 -24.52 -25.57 -16.57
C PHE A 11 -25.78 -24.81 -16.13
N VAL A 12 -26.36 -25.23 -15.00
CA VAL A 12 -27.38 -24.44 -14.31
C VAL A 12 -26.68 -23.26 -13.66
N ALA A 13 -26.82 -22.07 -14.26
CA ALA A 13 -26.44 -20.82 -13.62
C ALA A 13 -27.36 -20.60 -12.41
N LYS A 14 -26.82 -20.73 -11.19
CA LYS A 14 -27.49 -20.27 -9.97
C LYS A 14 -27.39 -18.75 -9.91
N SER A 15 -28.41 -18.04 -10.39
CA SER A 15 -28.72 -16.70 -9.90
C SER A 15 -29.53 -16.86 -8.61
N VAL A 16 -28.96 -16.49 -7.46
CA VAL A 16 -29.73 -16.37 -6.22
C VAL A 16 -29.86 -14.89 -5.92
N GLY A 17 -31.08 -14.40 -6.09
CA GLY A 17 -31.51 -13.08 -5.64
C GLY A 17 -31.67 -13.03 -4.12
N ASP A 18 -31.67 -11.80 -3.61
CA ASP A 18 -31.67 -11.48 -2.20
C ASP A 18 -32.91 -12.00 -1.47
N ILE A 19 -32.69 -12.72 -0.38
CA ILE A 19 -33.68 -12.90 0.69
C ILE A 19 -33.15 -12.15 1.90
N VAL A 20 -33.75 -10.99 2.16
CA VAL A 20 -33.56 -10.22 3.39
C VAL A 20 -34.46 -10.83 4.46
N GLU A 21 -33.86 -11.47 5.47
CA GLU A 21 -34.48 -11.56 6.80
C GLU A 21 -33.42 -11.89 7.86
N GLY A 22 -33.34 -11.06 8.91
CA GLY A 22 -32.52 -11.30 10.10
C GLY A 22 -31.08 -10.78 10.01
N GLY A 23 -30.85 -9.58 10.55
CA GLY A 23 -29.55 -8.91 10.55
C GLY A 23 -28.41 -9.72 11.16
N ILE A 24 -27.60 -10.30 10.29
CA ILE A 24 -26.19 -10.55 10.51
C ILE A 24 -25.48 -9.75 9.43
N SER A 25 -24.85 -8.64 9.81
CA SER A 25 -23.95 -7.92 8.91
C SER A 25 -22.74 -8.82 8.65
N VAL A 26 -22.80 -9.61 7.58
CA VAL A 26 -21.61 -10.27 7.04
C VAL A 26 -20.74 -9.17 6.46
N SER A 27 -19.86 -8.62 7.29
CA SER A 27 -18.78 -7.76 6.84
C SER A 27 -17.85 -8.61 5.99
N VAL A 28 -18.07 -8.62 4.68
CA VAL A 28 -17.13 -9.21 3.73
C VAL A 28 -15.86 -8.38 3.83
N LYS A 29 -14.90 -8.86 4.62
CA LYS A 29 -13.58 -8.26 4.74
C LYS A 29 -12.86 -8.53 3.42
N VAL A 30 -12.92 -7.56 2.51
CA VAL A 30 -12.09 -7.57 1.31
C VAL A 30 -10.65 -7.38 1.79
N GLU A 31 -9.89 -8.46 1.88
CA GLU A 31 -8.47 -8.40 2.21
C GLU A 31 -7.69 -7.97 0.96
N ALA A 32 -7.08 -6.78 1.02
CA ALA A 32 -6.29 -6.25 -0.07
C ALA A 32 -5.06 -7.13 -0.32
N SER A 33 -4.93 -7.71 -1.52
CA SER A 33 -3.73 -8.45 -1.92
C SER A 33 -2.68 -7.46 -2.44
N CYS A 34 -1.73 -7.09 -1.58
CA CYS A 34 -0.71 -6.08 -1.87
C CYS A 34 0.71 -6.66 -1.91
N GLN A 35 1.52 -6.10 -2.80
CA GLN A 35 2.96 -6.33 -2.89
C GLN A 35 3.72 -5.08 -2.42
N PHE A 36 4.76 -5.31 -1.63
CA PHE A 36 5.68 -4.29 -1.16
C PHE A 36 7.01 -4.40 -1.91
N SER A 37 7.59 -3.28 -2.31
CA SER A 37 8.86 -3.19 -3.04
C SER A 37 9.59 -1.90 -2.68
N ILE A 38 10.92 -1.89 -2.80
CA ILE A 38 11.77 -0.74 -2.51
C ILE A 38 12.46 -0.33 -3.79
N HIS A 39 12.39 0.94 -4.16
CA HIS A 39 12.95 1.48 -5.40
C HIS A 39 13.97 2.57 -5.10
N GLU A 40 14.93 2.76 -6.00
CA GLU A 40 15.88 3.89 -5.95
C GLU A 40 15.20 5.19 -6.40
N LYS A 41 15.29 6.25 -5.59
CA LYS A 41 14.76 7.62 -5.79
C LYS A 41 13.24 7.74 -5.90
N GLY A 42 12.61 7.04 -6.83
CA GLY A 42 11.23 7.28 -7.23
C GLY A 42 10.45 6.05 -7.67
N PRO A 43 9.18 6.23 -8.10
CA PRO A 43 8.24 5.14 -8.36
C PRO A 43 8.61 4.24 -9.54
N ASP A 44 9.38 4.76 -10.49
CA ASP A 44 9.90 4.05 -11.67
C ASP A 44 11.38 3.68 -11.52
N GLY A 45 11.94 3.91 -10.33
CA GLY A 45 13.31 3.55 -9.99
C GLY A 45 13.55 2.06 -10.03
N LYS A 46 14.83 1.68 -10.07
CA LYS A 46 15.25 0.27 -10.00
C LYS A 46 14.84 -0.32 -8.64
N GLU A 47 14.23 -1.51 -8.65
CA GLU A 47 13.93 -2.25 -7.43
C GLU A 47 15.22 -2.72 -6.74
N LEU A 48 15.28 -2.54 -5.42
CA LEU A 48 16.44 -2.77 -4.58
C LEU A 48 16.18 -3.95 -3.63
N THR A 49 17.18 -4.84 -3.52
CA THR A 49 17.21 -5.89 -2.49
C THR A 49 18.09 -5.51 -1.30
N GLY A 50 18.80 -4.39 -1.40
CA GLY A 50 19.71 -3.84 -0.39
C GLY A 50 20.18 -2.45 -0.82
N THR A 51 20.60 -1.63 0.14
CA THR A 51 20.92 -0.22 -0.09
C THR A 51 21.98 0.30 0.90
N SER A 52 22.53 1.46 0.61
CA SER A 52 23.39 2.25 1.51
C SER A 52 22.66 3.53 1.98
N LEU A 53 23.29 4.27 2.90
CA LEU A 53 22.69 5.45 3.53
C LEU A 53 22.69 6.71 2.66
N ASP A 54 23.33 6.66 1.50
CA ASP A 54 23.46 7.73 0.50
C ASP A 54 22.50 7.55 -0.68
N THR A 55 21.66 6.51 -0.66
CA THR A 55 20.73 6.19 -1.75
C THR A 55 19.32 6.57 -1.34
N GLU A 56 18.74 7.58 -1.98
CA GLU A 56 17.32 7.93 -1.78
C GLU A 56 16.42 6.72 -2.10
N LEU A 57 15.45 6.47 -1.24
CA LEU A 57 14.56 5.31 -1.34
C LEU A 57 13.13 5.73 -1.64
N TYR A 58 12.42 4.84 -2.32
CA TYR A 58 10.99 4.95 -2.55
C TYR A 58 10.32 3.63 -2.19
N TYR A 59 9.56 3.62 -1.10
CA TYR A 59 8.80 2.44 -0.69
C TYR A 59 7.50 2.39 -1.47
N LYS A 60 7.27 1.32 -2.24
CA LYS A 60 6.10 1.18 -3.12
C LYS A 60 5.20 0.06 -2.66
N ILE A 61 3.91 0.37 -2.55
CA ILE A 61 2.83 -0.55 -2.20
C ILE A 61 1.90 -0.64 -3.40
N LYS A 62 1.77 -1.83 -3.99
CA LYS A 62 0.86 -2.07 -5.11
C LYS A 62 -0.12 -3.17 -4.78
N CYS A 63 -1.41 -2.86 -4.80
CA CYS A 63 -2.48 -3.81 -4.53
C CYS A 63 -3.15 -4.27 -5.82
N LYS A 64 -3.76 -5.45 -5.79
CA LYS A 64 -4.63 -5.90 -6.88
C LYS A 64 -5.86 -4.97 -6.96
N PRO A 65 -6.25 -4.50 -8.16
CA PRO A 65 -7.45 -3.71 -8.33
C PRO A 65 -8.70 -4.46 -7.88
N GLU A 66 -9.55 -3.77 -7.13
CA GLU A 66 -10.87 -4.26 -6.69
C GLU A 66 -11.94 -3.24 -7.11
N PRO A 67 -12.91 -3.60 -7.97
CA PRO A 67 -13.90 -2.66 -8.49
C PRO A 67 -14.70 -1.95 -7.40
N GLY A 68 -14.79 -0.61 -7.46
CA GLY A 68 -15.53 0.19 -6.49
C GLY A 68 -14.79 0.43 -5.17
N TYR A 69 -13.49 0.10 -5.12
CA TYR A 69 -12.62 0.38 -3.98
C TYR A 69 -11.34 1.10 -4.41
N CYS A 70 -10.62 1.65 -3.44
CA CYS A 70 -9.23 2.02 -3.61
C CYS A 70 -8.40 1.86 -2.35
N LEU A 71 -7.09 1.81 -2.56
CA LEU A 71 -6.09 1.69 -1.52
C LEU A 71 -6.08 2.94 -0.64
N LYS A 72 -6.09 2.70 0.66
CA LYS A 72 -5.69 3.67 1.69
C LYS A 72 -4.58 3.07 2.56
N VAL A 73 -3.48 3.79 2.69
CA VAL A 73 -2.43 3.52 3.67
C VAL A 73 -2.88 4.11 5.02
N SER A 74 -3.05 3.25 6.02
CA SER A 74 -3.62 3.60 7.33
C SER A 74 -2.58 3.94 8.40
N ASN A 75 -1.34 3.48 8.25
CA ASN A 75 -0.18 3.94 9.02
C ASN A 75 1.04 3.15 8.54
N CYS A 76 2.22 3.64 8.88
CA CYS A 76 3.46 2.92 8.69
C CYS A 76 4.38 3.08 9.89
N THR A 77 5.18 2.06 10.14
CA THR A 77 6.16 2.01 11.21
C THR A 77 7.49 1.48 10.70
N VAL A 78 8.54 1.86 11.41
CA VAL A 78 9.89 1.31 11.23
C VAL A 78 10.38 0.70 12.54
N THR A 79 11.05 -0.44 12.43
CA THR A 79 11.77 -1.11 13.53
C THR A 79 13.14 -1.54 13.06
N GLY A 80 14.13 -1.56 13.96
CA GLY A 80 15.34 -2.32 13.71
C GLY A 80 15.14 -3.79 14.05
N GLU A 81 16.07 -4.63 13.59
CA GLU A 81 16.04 -6.10 13.77
C GLU A 81 16.40 -6.58 15.18
N GLY A 82 16.53 -5.66 16.14
CA GLY A 82 16.95 -5.96 17.49
C GLY A 82 15.83 -6.60 18.31
N LYS A 83 16.20 -7.45 19.27
CA LYS A 83 15.24 -7.96 20.26
C LYS A 83 14.63 -6.79 21.03
N ASN A 84 13.32 -6.86 21.27
CA ASN A 84 12.55 -5.88 22.06
C ASN A 84 12.55 -4.45 21.49
N GLN A 85 12.83 -4.25 20.20
CA GLN A 85 12.65 -2.94 19.57
C GLN A 85 11.16 -2.67 19.36
N LYS A 86 10.73 -1.48 19.75
CA LYS A 86 9.35 -1.02 19.56
C LYS A 86 9.21 -0.35 18.19
N PRO A 87 8.13 -0.63 17.43
CA PRO A 87 7.81 0.11 16.21
C PRO A 87 7.71 1.60 16.45
N TYR A 88 8.41 2.36 15.62
CA TYR A 88 8.35 3.80 15.58
C TYR A 88 7.41 4.24 14.45
N PRO A 89 6.30 4.95 14.74
CA PRO A 89 5.35 5.36 13.73
C PRO A 89 5.88 6.52 12.89
N ILE A 90 5.89 6.36 11.57
CA ILE A 90 6.39 7.35 10.61
C ILE A 90 5.30 7.94 9.73
N ILE A 91 4.18 7.23 9.54
CA ILE A 91 3.00 7.71 8.80
C ILE A 91 1.77 7.55 9.70
N ASP A 92 0.90 8.57 9.75
CA ASP A 92 -0.36 8.55 10.50
C ASP A 92 -1.54 7.97 9.71
N GLU A 93 -2.73 8.01 10.30
CA GLU A 93 -3.99 7.48 9.74
C GLU A 93 -4.54 8.18 8.50
N ASN A 94 -3.97 9.35 8.19
CA ASN A 94 -4.34 10.17 7.07
C ASN A 94 -3.31 10.07 5.93
N GLY A 95 -2.28 9.24 6.08
CA GLY A 95 -1.18 9.14 5.13
C GLY A 95 -0.16 10.26 5.27
N CYS A 96 -0.18 11.01 6.38
CA CYS A 96 0.75 12.10 6.61
C CYS A 96 2.00 11.63 7.36
N THR A 97 3.17 12.12 6.92
CA THR A 97 4.41 11.84 7.62
C THR A 97 4.42 12.48 9.00
N LYS A 98 4.96 11.73 9.96
CA LYS A 98 5.30 12.20 11.31
C LYS A 98 6.76 12.60 11.41
N GLU A 99 7.56 12.27 10.38
CA GLU A 99 9.00 12.47 10.30
C GLU A 99 9.37 13.19 9.00
N PRO A 100 8.98 14.47 8.84
CA PRO A 100 9.16 15.20 7.58
C PRO A 100 10.62 15.42 7.17
N SER A 101 11.59 15.15 8.05
CA SER A 101 13.02 15.19 7.72
C SER A 101 13.56 13.89 7.11
N LEU A 102 12.80 12.79 7.20
CA LEU A 102 13.23 11.45 6.81
C LEU A 102 12.27 10.80 5.80
N PHE A 103 10.97 10.96 6.01
CA PHE A 103 9.93 10.36 5.18
C PHE A 103 8.97 11.43 4.70
N GLU A 104 8.55 11.31 3.44
CA GLU A 104 7.51 12.15 2.87
C GLU A 104 6.11 11.61 3.15
N HIS A 105 5.10 12.44 2.88
CA HIS A 105 3.70 11.99 2.89
C HIS A 105 3.48 10.86 1.88
N VAL A 106 2.46 10.04 2.13
CA VAL A 106 2.05 9.00 1.17
C VAL A 106 1.62 9.67 -0.14
N GLN A 107 2.17 9.19 -1.25
CA GLN A 107 1.83 9.60 -2.61
C GLN A 107 1.02 8.48 -3.26
N TYR A 108 -0.19 8.79 -3.72
CA TYR A 108 -0.99 7.85 -4.50
C TYR A 108 -0.74 8.10 -5.99
N LEU A 109 -0.15 7.12 -6.67
CA LEU A 109 0.14 7.17 -8.11
C LEU A 109 -1.09 6.83 -8.94
N ASP A 110 -1.90 5.91 -8.41
CA ASP A 110 -3.20 5.49 -8.92
C ASP A 110 -4.04 4.92 -7.75
N ASP A 111 -5.26 4.48 -8.03
CA ASP A 111 -6.21 3.98 -7.03
C ASP A 111 -5.69 2.77 -6.22
N PHE A 112 -4.68 2.05 -6.70
CA PHE A 112 -4.17 0.84 -6.05
C PHE A 112 -2.64 0.84 -5.86
N THR A 113 -1.99 1.97 -6.13
CA THR A 113 -0.55 2.11 -5.99
C THR A 113 -0.22 3.34 -5.16
N ALA A 114 0.40 3.10 -4.01
CA ALA A 114 0.91 4.13 -3.12
C ALA A 114 2.42 4.06 -3.03
N GLY A 115 3.06 5.17 -2.69
CA GLY A 115 4.45 5.16 -2.32
C GLY A 115 4.83 6.22 -1.31
N ILE A 116 5.96 5.98 -0.65
CA ILE A 116 6.47 6.78 0.45
C ILE A 116 7.94 7.08 0.14
N PRO A 117 8.27 8.29 -0.31
CA PRO A 117 9.65 8.72 -0.47
C PRO A 117 10.38 8.77 0.88
N ASN A 118 11.63 8.36 0.85
CA ASN A 118 12.57 8.45 1.96
C ASN A 118 13.91 8.99 1.40
N PRO A 119 14.06 10.33 1.35
CA PRO A 119 15.26 10.95 0.82
C PRO A 119 16.52 10.64 1.65
N ILE A 120 16.35 10.34 2.95
CA ILE A 120 17.46 10.09 3.87
C ILE A 120 17.25 8.73 4.55
N PRO A 121 17.83 7.64 4.00
CA PRO A 121 17.70 6.31 4.57
C PRO A 121 18.11 6.28 6.04
N ILE A 122 17.34 5.52 6.81
CA ILE A 122 17.54 5.43 8.25
C ILE A 122 18.30 4.15 8.62
N ARG A 123 19.00 4.22 9.76
CA ARG A 123 19.54 3.05 10.45
C ARG A 123 19.34 3.21 11.94
N PHE A 124 18.93 2.14 12.60
CA PHE A 124 18.89 2.09 14.06
C PHE A 124 20.30 1.88 14.63
N ARG A 125 20.58 2.55 15.76
CA ARG A 125 21.83 2.33 16.50
C ARG A 125 21.89 0.89 16.99
N GLY A 126 22.90 0.15 16.56
CA GLY A 126 23.09 -1.24 16.95
C GLY A 126 24.01 -2.01 16.00
N PRO A 127 24.32 -3.27 16.35
CA PRO A 127 25.15 -4.14 15.52
C PRO A 127 24.45 -4.56 14.22
N GLN A 128 23.12 -4.64 14.24
CA GLN A 128 22.33 -4.95 13.05
C GLN A 128 22.14 -3.69 12.19
N SER A 129 22.08 -3.90 10.88
CA SER A 129 21.86 -2.85 9.89
C SER A 129 20.47 -2.87 9.28
N GLY A 130 19.70 -3.95 9.46
CA GLY A 130 18.38 -4.08 8.86
C GLY A 130 17.35 -3.18 9.54
N VAL A 131 16.45 -2.66 8.70
CA VAL A 131 15.28 -1.89 9.10
C VAL A 131 14.07 -2.61 8.51
N LYS A 132 13.14 -3.00 9.37
CA LYS A 132 11.83 -3.49 8.96
C LYS A 132 10.91 -2.29 8.81
N PHE A 133 10.36 -2.14 7.61
CA PHE A 133 9.34 -1.17 7.27
C PHE A 133 8.00 -1.90 7.12
N GLU A 134 6.97 -1.45 7.82
CA GLU A 134 5.66 -2.11 7.85
C GLU A 134 4.54 -1.07 7.75
N CYS A 135 3.58 -1.29 6.85
CA CYS A 135 2.40 -0.44 6.73
C CYS A 135 1.12 -1.26 6.88
N ALA A 136 0.13 -0.67 7.55
CA ALA A 136 -1.25 -1.13 7.49
C ALA A 136 -1.95 -0.49 6.30
N THR A 137 -2.69 -1.28 5.52
CA THR A 137 -3.47 -0.82 4.37
C THR A 137 -4.90 -1.31 4.47
N THR A 138 -5.83 -0.56 3.87
CA THR A 138 -7.22 -0.94 3.73
C THR A 138 -7.75 -0.57 2.35
N LEU A 139 -8.87 -1.18 1.96
CA LEU A 139 -9.63 -0.78 0.78
C LEU A 139 -10.84 0.02 1.24
N ILE A 140 -10.94 1.26 0.75
CA ILE A 140 -12.10 2.13 1.00
C ILE A 140 -13.04 2.05 -0.20
N SER A 141 -14.34 1.91 0.05
CA SER A 141 -15.34 1.95 -1.02
C SER A 141 -15.46 3.38 -1.56
N VAL A 142 -15.56 3.49 -2.88
CA VAL A 142 -15.62 4.78 -3.57
C VAL A 142 -16.86 4.86 -4.45
N ILE A 143 -17.56 6.00 -4.37
CA ILE A 143 -18.58 6.40 -5.33
C ILE A 143 -17.95 7.52 -6.18
N GLY A 144 -17.33 7.15 -7.29
CA GLY A 144 -16.60 8.08 -8.15
C GLY A 144 -15.08 7.93 -8.03
N HIS A 145 -14.39 8.99 -7.61
CA HIS A 145 -12.92 9.07 -7.56
C HIS A 145 -12.37 8.90 -6.15
N CYS A 146 -11.14 8.42 -6.04
CA CYS A 146 -10.44 8.27 -4.77
C CYS A 146 -9.97 9.60 -4.23
N GLU A 147 -10.61 10.06 -3.17
CA GLU A 147 -10.16 11.21 -2.41
C GLU A 147 -9.32 10.76 -1.23
N HIS A 148 -8.04 11.12 -1.27
CA HIS A 148 -7.13 10.97 -0.15
C HIS A 148 -6.94 12.31 0.56
N GLN A 149 -6.78 12.28 1.87
CA GLN A 149 -6.55 13.49 2.66
C GLN A 149 -5.24 14.16 2.23
N ARG A 150 -5.29 15.48 2.05
CA ARG A 150 -4.09 16.28 1.79
C ARG A 150 -3.39 16.62 3.09
N CYS A 151 -2.09 16.37 3.12
CA CYS A 151 -1.23 16.77 4.23
C CYS A 151 -0.73 18.20 4.02
N VAL A 152 -0.33 18.86 5.11
CA VAL A 152 0.31 20.18 5.04
C VAL A 152 1.70 20.03 4.43
N ALA A 153 2.03 20.89 3.45
CA ALA A 153 3.33 20.84 2.78
C ALA A 153 4.51 21.05 3.75
N ASN A 154 5.52 20.20 3.64
CA ASN A 154 6.82 20.27 4.29
C ASN A 154 7.91 20.76 3.30
N GLU A 155 9.17 20.83 3.72
CA GLU A 155 10.27 21.36 2.89
C GLU A 155 10.52 20.54 1.61
N TYR A 156 10.40 19.21 1.65
CA TYR A 156 10.66 18.32 0.50
C TYR A 156 9.44 18.16 -0.43
N SER A 157 8.21 18.25 0.08
CA SER A 157 6.99 18.25 -0.75
C SER A 157 6.80 19.55 -1.56
N LYS A 158 7.57 20.61 -1.26
CA LYS A 158 7.63 21.81 -2.10
C LYS A 158 8.56 21.64 -3.31
N GLU A 159 9.63 20.86 -3.18
CA GLU A 159 10.59 20.63 -4.27
C GLU A 159 10.05 19.67 -5.34
N SER A 160 9.24 18.67 -4.96
CA SER A 160 8.61 17.75 -5.94
C SER A 160 7.58 18.43 -6.86
N ASN A 161 7.14 19.65 -6.53
CA ASN A 161 6.27 20.48 -7.38
C ASN A 161 7.05 21.51 -8.22
N LEU A 162 8.39 21.57 -8.11
CA LEU A 162 9.22 22.52 -8.87
C LEU A 162 9.82 21.95 -10.16
N GLU A 163 9.75 20.63 -10.37
CA GLU A 163 10.20 19.99 -11.61
C GLU A 163 9.02 19.46 -12.42
N LYS A 164 8.27 20.36 -13.04
CA LYS A 164 7.60 20.04 -14.30
C LYS A 164 7.62 21.25 -15.24
N PRO A 165 8.45 21.25 -16.29
CA PRO A 165 8.25 22.16 -17.43
C PRO A 165 6.96 21.81 -18.20
#